data_AF-A0A6I4TR95-F1
#
_entry.id   AF-A0A6I4TR95-F1
#
_cell.length_a   1.000
_cell.length_b   1.000
_cell.length_c   1.000
_cell.angle_alpha   90.00
_cell.angle_beta   90.00
_cell.angle_gamma   90.00
#
_symmetry.space_group_name_H-M   'P 1'
#
loop_
_entity.id
_entity.type
_entity.pdbx_description
1 polymer ?
#
loop_
_entity_poly.entity_id
_entity_poly.type
_entity_poly.pdbx_seq_one_letter_code
_entity_poly.pdbx_strand_id
1 'polypeptide(L)'
;MTSFAFAKPPALCESKPVMVNRIASIVLDEATILWRNPDVEQERAIALRDLEDDNSFAPLRATEHGHVGPWALQLAVRDGRLVLAVQDGNGADAGTIGIGLARFRRDVREYFAICDSYYKAVRKASAQEIETIDMARRAIHDRATRHLLEALEEKVETDFATARRLFTLICVLHIKA
;
A
#
# COMPACT_ATOMS: atom_id res chain seq x y z
N MET A 1 11.04 -57.26 -33.82
CA MET A 1 10.08 -56.68 -32.85
C MET A 1 10.74 -55.46 -32.23
N THR A 2 10.55 -54.29 -32.84
CA THR A 2 11.25 -53.06 -32.47
C THR A 2 10.36 -52.28 -31.51
N SER A 3 10.81 -52.13 -30.26
CA SER A 3 10.09 -51.41 -29.21
C SER A 3 10.14 -49.90 -29.47
N PHE A 4 8.98 -49.28 -29.65
CA PHE A 4 8.86 -47.82 -29.68
C PHE A 4 8.73 -47.32 -28.24
N ALA A 5 9.77 -46.65 -27.75
CA ALA A 5 9.73 -45.92 -26.48
C ALA A 5 8.87 -44.66 -26.66
N PHE A 6 7.75 -44.58 -25.93
CA PHE A 6 6.99 -43.34 -25.80
C PHE A 6 7.77 -42.36 -24.93
N ALA A 7 8.16 -41.21 -25.50
CA ALA A 7 8.75 -40.12 -24.73
C ALA A 7 7.69 -39.54 -23.78
N LYS A 8 8.08 -39.37 -22.51
CA LYS A 8 7.28 -38.71 -21.48
C LYS A 8 7.13 -37.22 -21.85
N PRO A 9 5.93 -36.63 -21.85
CA PRO A 9 5.75 -35.22 -22.15
C PRO A 9 6.46 -34.35 -21.11
N PRO A 10 6.96 -33.15 -21.49
CA PRO A 10 7.61 -32.24 -20.56
C PRO A 10 6.64 -31.83 -19.46
N ALA A 11 7.14 -31.74 -18.22
CA ALA A 11 6.36 -31.22 -17.11
C ALA A 11 5.92 -29.78 -17.42
N LEU A 12 4.61 -29.56 -17.48
CA LEU A 12 4.04 -28.22 -17.48
C LEU A 12 4.52 -27.53 -16.21
N CYS A 13 5.28 -26.44 -16.33
CA CYS A 13 5.53 -25.55 -15.22
C CYS A 13 4.18 -25.10 -14.67
N GLU A 14 3.83 -25.55 -13.46
CA GLU A 14 2.67 -25.06 -12.74
C GLU A 14 2.90 -23.56 -12.47
N SER A 15 2.30 -22.71 -13.31
CA SER A 15 2.18 -21.29 -13.00
C SER A 15 1.37 -21.15 -11.72
N LYS A 16 1.91 -20.46 -10.71
CA LYS A 16 1.16 -20.12 -9.50
C LYS A 16 -0.21 -19.55 -9.90
N PRO A 17 -1.32 -19.96 -9.25
CA PRO A 17 -2.62 -19.38 -9.55
C PRO A 17 -2.51 -17.86 -9.44
N VAL A 18 -2.91 -17.16 -10.51
CA VAL A 18 -2.91 -15.69 -10.51
C VAL A 18 -3.99 -15.27 -9.52
N MET A 19 -3.56 -14.83 -8.34
CA MET A 19 -4.44 -14.22 -7.36
C MET A 19 -5.00 -12.93 -7.99
N VAL A 20 -6.31 -12.88 -8.22
CA VAL A 20 -6.98 -11.78 -8.91
C VAL A 20 -7.23 -10.56 -8.01
N ASN A 21 -7.39 -10.77 -6.70
CA ASN A 21 -7.69 -9.72 -5.72
C ASN A 21 -6.43 -9.22 -5.01
N ARG A 22 -5.48 -8.70 -5.78
CA ARG A 22 -4.25 -8.11 -5.24
C ARG A 22 -3.71 -7.00 -6.14
N ILE A 23 -2.95 -6.10 -5.55
CA ILE A 23 -2.09 -5.13 -6.21
C ILE A 23 -0.89 -5.89 -6.79
N ALA A 24 -0.68 -5.80 -8.10
CA ALA A 24 0.50 -6.32 -8.78
C ALA A 24 1.60 -5.28 -8.93
N SER A 25 1.24 -3.99 -9.01
CA SER A 25 2.21 -2.90 -9.05
C SER A 25 1.59 -1.64 -8.46
N ILE A 26 2.43 -0.82 -7.84
CA ILE A 26 2.03 0.45 -7.28
C ILE A 26 3.08 1.52 -7.56
N VAL A 27 2.64 2.62 -8.16
CA VAL A 27 3.50 3.78 -8.43
C VAL A 27 2.96 5.01 -7.71
N LEU A 28 3.89 5.84 -7.22
CA LEU A 28 3.58 7.11 -6.58
C LEU A 28 3.87 8.25 -7.54
N ASP A 29 3.00 9.24 -7.57
CA ASP A 29 3.24 10.48 -8.30
C ASP A 29 4.28 11.36 -7.58
N GLU A 30 5.52 11.28 -8.06
CA GLU A 30 6.70 11.90 -7.45
C GLU A 30 6.64 13.43 -7.42
N ALA A 31 5.76 14.07 -8.20
CA ALA A 31 5.58 15.54 -8.20
C ALA A 31 5.17 16.10 -6.82
N THR A 32 4.71 15.23 -5.92
CA THR A 32 4.28 15.57 -4.56
C THR A 32 5.18 15.00 -3.45
N ILE A 33 6.17 14.18 -3.78
CA ILE A 33 7.05 13.55 -2.79
C ILE A 33 8.05 14.59 -2.25
N LEU A 34 7.89 14.94 -0.98
CA LEU A 34 8.89 15.71 -0.27
C LEU A 34 9.96 14.74 0.24
N TRP A 35 11.14 14.77 -0.36
CA TRP A 35 12.29 14.00 0.11
C TRP A 35 12.61 14.41 1.56
N ARG A 36 12.31 13.51 2.50
CA ARG A 36 12.67 13.64 3.92
C ARG A 36 13.43 12.38 4.33
N ASN A 37 14.50 12.58 5.11
CA ASN A 37 15.32 11.63 5.88
C ASN A 37 15.38 10.17 5.34
N PRO A 38 16.58 9.58 5.09
CA PRO A 38 16.77 8.18 4.71
C PRO A 38 15.83 7.14 5.34
N ASP A 39 15.45 7.31 6.60
CA ASP A 39 14.54 6.40 7.29
C ASP A 39 13.10 6.38 6.71
N VAL A 40 12.57 7.53 6.30
CA VAL A 40 11.24 7.63 5.68
C VAL A 40 11.25 6.99 4.29
N GLU A 41 12.35 7.17 3.57
CA GLU A 41 12.57 6.54 2.27
C GLU A 41 12.70 5.02 2.39
N GLN A 42 13.36 4.54 3.45
CA GLN A 42 13.43 3.13 3.76
C GLN A 42 12.04 2.55 4.08
N GLU A 43 11.25 3.20 4.93
CA GLU A 43 9.87 2.80 5.24
C GLU A 43 8.99 2.80 3.98
N ARG A 44 9.13 3.79 3.10
CA ARG A 44 8.45 3.83 1.79
C ARG A 44 8.82 2.62 0.93
N ALA A 45 10.12 2.35 0.79
CA ALA A 45 10.61 1.26 -0.04
C ALA A 45 10.18 -0.12 0.50
N ILE A 46 10.13 -0.27 1.82
CA ILE A 46 9.57 -1.47 2.48
C ILE A 46 8.08 -1.59 2.17
N ALA A 47 7.30 -0.53 2.36
CA ALA A 47 5.86 -0.57 2.12
C ALA A 47 5.50 -0.89 0.65
N LEU A 48 6.26 -0.37 -0.33
CA LEU A 48 6.08 -0.70 -1.74
C LEU A 48 6.35 -2.18 -2.02
N ARG A 49 7.50 -2.71 -1.57
CA ARG A 49 7.84 -4.12 -1.74
C ARG A 49 6.82 -5.03 -1.08
N ASP A 50 6.47 -4.76 0.17
CA ASP A 50 5.53 -5.58 0.92
C ASP A 50 4.13 -5.57 0.30
N LEU A 51 3.71 -4.44 -0.30
CA LEU A 51 2.44 -4.39 -1.05
C LEU A 51 2.52 -5.21 -2.32
N GLU A 52 3.63 -5.20 -3.04
CA GLU A 52 3.78 -6.04 -4.23
C GLU A 52 3.90 -7.52 -3.85
N ASP A 53 4.47 -7.87 -2.71
CA ASP A 53 4.66 -9.27 -2.30
C ASP A 53 3.40 -9.90 -1.70
N ASP A 54 2.72 -9.20 -0.77
CA ASP A 54 1.60 -9.77 -0.01
C ASP A 54 0.53 -8.72 0.32
N ASN A 55 -0.62 -8.81 -0.34
CA ASN A 55 -1.74 -7.91 -0.13
C ASN A 55 -3.08 -8.53 -0.55
N SER A 56 -4.17 -7.93 -0.05
CA SER A 56 -5.55 -8.19 -0.49
C SER A 56 -6.20 -6.89 -0.91
N PHE A 57 -6.59 -6.79 -2.18
CA PHE A 57 -7.18 -5.58 -2.74
C PHE A 57 -8.18 -5.93 -3.85
N ALA A 58 -9.43 -5.54 -3.67
CA ALA A 58 -10.48 -5.64 -4.69
C ALA A 58 -11.27 -4.32 -4.80
N PRO A 59 -11.11 -3.55 -5.89
CA PRO A 59 -11.87 -2.32 -6.15
C PRO A 59 -13.30 -2.67 -6.58
N LEU A 60 -14.26 -2.49 -5.67
CA LEU A 60 -15.62 -3.04 -5.79
C LEU A 60 -16.32 -2.62 -7.08
N ARG A 61 -16.31 -1.31 -7.41
CA ARG A 61 -16.94 -0.79 -8.63
C ARG A 61 -16.32 -1.34 -9.92
N ALA A 62 -15.00 -1.54 -9.93
CA ALA A 62 -14.33 -2.11 -11.09
C ALA A 62 -14.72 -3.58 -11.27
N THR A 63 -14.74 -4.34 -10.18
CA THR A 63 -15.20 -5.73 -10.17
C THR A 63 -16.65 -5.86 -10.62
N GLU A 64 -17.54 -4.97 -10.15
CA GLU A 64 -18.95 -4.90 -10.56
C GLU A 64 -19.11 -4.63 -12.07
N HIS A 65 -18.19 -3.87 -12.66
CA HIS A 65 -18.15 -3.59 -14.10
C HIS A 65 -17.42 -4.68 -14.92
N GLY A 66 -17.05 -5.79 -14.30
CA GLY A 66 -16.43 -6.94 -14.98
C GLY A 66 -14.92 -6.82 -15.19
N HIS A 67 -14.26 -5.83 -14.60
CA HIS A 67 -12.80 -5.81 -14.56
C HIS A 67 -12.28 -6.88 -13.61
N VAL A 68 -11.13 -7.46 -13.95
CA VAL A 68 -10.48 -8.51 -13.17
C VAL A 68 -9.02 -8.16 -12.99
N GLY A 69 -8.54 -8.24 -11.75
CA GLY A 69 -7.13 -8.02 -11.44
C GLY A 69 -6.20 -9.15 -11.92
N PRO A 70 -4.93 -9.13 -11.51
CA PRO A 70 -4.38 -8.27 -10.47
C PRO A 70 -4.32 -6.80 -10.89
N TRP A 71 -4.33 -5.90 -9.91
CA TRP A 71 -4.54 -4.48 -10.12
C TRP A 71 -3.22 -3.71 -10.18
N ALA A 72 -3.08 -2.79 -11.12
CA ALA A 72 -2.02 -1.79 -11.08
C ALA A 72 -2.58 -0.47 -10.52
N LEU A 73 -1.87 0.13 -9.57
CA LEU A 73 -2.29 1.35 -8.91
C LEU A 73 -1.33 2.51 -9.20
N GLN A 74 -1.89 3.68 -9.50
CA GLN A 74 -1.16 4.94 -9.42
C GLN A 74 -1.76 5.82 -8.33
N LEU A 75 -0.95 6.16 -7.33
CA LEU A 75 -1.34 7.00 -6.21
C LEU A 75 -0.84 8.43 -6.41
N ALA A 76 -1.74 9.40 -6.26
CA ALA A 76 -1.40 10.82 -6.35
C ALA A 76 -2.22 11.65 -5.36
N VAL A 77 -1.73 12.86 -5.05
CA VAL A 77 -2.51 13.88 -4.34
C VAL A 77 -2.90 14.98 -5.31
N ARG A 78 -4.21 15.17 -5.50
CA ARG A 78 -4.79 16.17 -6.41
C ARG A 78 -5.91 16.91 -5.71
N ASP A 79 -5.87 18.24 -5.68
CA ASP A 79 -6.90 19.11 -5.09
C ASP A 79 -7.34 18.70 -3.66
N GLY A 80 -6.38 18.35 -2.81
CA GLY A 80 -6.65 17.92 -1.43
C GLY A 80 -7.28 16.53 -1.30
N ARG A 81 -7.23 15.71 -2.36
CA ARG A 81 -7.72 14.33 -2.39
C ARG A 81 -6.59 13.37 -2.71
N LEU A 82 -6.61 12.20 -2.08
CA LEU A 82 -5.88 11.03 -2.53
C LEU A 82 -6.63 10.45 -3.71
N VAL A 83 -5.90 10.23 -4.80
CA VAL A 83 -6.38 9.63 -6.04
C VAL A 83 -5.67 8.30 -6.21
N LEU A 84 -6.43 7.21 -6.35
CA LEU A 84 -5.95 5.89 -6.74
C LEU A 84 -6.53 5.61 -8.13
N ALA A 85 -5.74 5.79 -9.17
CA ALA A 85 -6.10 5.32 -10.51
C ALA A 85 -5.82 3.81 -10.58
N VAL A 86 -6.78 3.04 -11.11
CA VAL A 86 -6.78 1.59 -11.10
C VAL A 86 -6.75 1.09 -12.53
N GLN A 87 -5.84 0.17 -12.84
CA GLN A 87 -5.88 -0.63 -14.07
C GLN A 87 -6.09 -2.10 -13.73
N ASP A 88 -6.81 -2.80 -14.59
CA ASP A 88 -7.05 -4.23 -14.46
C ASP A 88 -5.86 -5.08 -14.97
N GLY A 89 -5.98 -6.40 -14.89
CA GLY A 89 -4.92 -7.33 -15.29
C GLY A 89 -4.56 -7.30 -16.79
N ASN A 90 -5.41 -6.71 -17.63
CA ASN A 90 -5.17 -6.50 -19.05
C ASN A 90 -4.62 -5.09 -19.35
N GLY A 91 -4.41 -4.26 -18.32
CA GLY A 91 -3.99 -2.87 -18.45
C GLY A 91 -5.12 -1.92 -18.86
N ALA A 92 -6.38 -2.36 -18.81
CA ALA A 92 -7.51 -1.48 -19.09
C ALA A 92 -7.77 -0.54 -17.90
N ASP A 93 -8.16 0.70 -18.19
CA ASP A 93 -8.58 1.64 -17.15
C ASP A 93 -9.84 1.11 -16.45
N ALA A 94 -9.70 0.82 -15.15
CA ALA A 94 -10.74 0.30 -14.28
C ALA A 94 -11.32 1.40 -13.37
N GLY A 95 -11.01 2.67 -13.67
CA GLY A 95 -11.53 3.83 -12.99
C GLY A 95 -10.63 4.37 -11.89
N THR A 96 -11.17 5.32 -11.12
CA THR A 96 -10.41 6.06 -10.11
C THR A 96 -11.17 6.13 -8.79
N ILE A 97 -10.45 5.84 -7.70
CA ILE A 97 -10.95 5.97 -6.34
C ILE A 97 -10.40 7.26 -5.73
N GLY A 98 -11.30 8.13 -5.26
CA GLY A 98 -10.92 9.41 -4.67
C GLY A 98 -11.32 9.54 -3.20
N ILE A 99 -10.36 9.81 -2.33
CA ILE A 99 -10.58 10.01 -0.89
C ILE A 99 -10.16 11.43 -0.48
N GLY A 100 -11.05 12.19 0.14
CA GLY A 100 -10.71 13.54 0.61
C GLY A 100 -9.73 13.49 1.78
N LEU A 101 -8.55 14.11 1.65
CA LEU A 101 -7.48 14.02 2.66
C LEU A 101 -7.73 14.85 3.92
N ALA A 102 -8.68 15.80 3.86
CA ALA A 102 -9.04 16.64 5.00
C ALA A 102 -9.38 15.85 6.28
N ARG A 103 -9.88 14.61 6.13
CA ARG A 103 -10.21 13.70 7.25
C ARG A 103 -8.97 13.11 7.94
N PHE A 104 -7.84 13.00 7.24
CA PHE A 104 -6.61 12.39 7.78
C PHE A 104 -5.63 13.42 8.36
N ARG A 105 -5.91 14.72 8.24
CA ARG A 105 -5.01 15.80 8.68
C ARG A 105 -4.52 15.62 10.11
N ARG A 106 -5.40 15.22 11.02
CA ARG A 106 -5.05 14.99 12.43
C ARG A 106 -4.11 13.80 12.58
N ASP A 107 -4.46 12.65 11.99
CA ASP A 107 -3.68 11.43 12.11
C ASP A 107 -2.28 11.58 11.50
N VAL A 108 -2.20 12.20 10.32
CA VAL A 108 -0.93 12.46 9.64
C VAL A 108 -0.04 13.36 10.50
N ARG A 109 -0.60 14.45 11.07
CA ARG A 109 0.13 15.35 11.96
C ARG A 109 0.64 14.63 13.23
N GLU A 110 -0.21 13.83 13.87
CA GLU A 110 0.16 13.07 15.07
C GLU A 110 1.22 12.01 14.77
N TYR A 111 1.11 11.33 13.62
CA TYR A 111 2.11 10.36 13.17
C TYR A 111 3.48 11.02 12.91
N PHE A 112 3.51 12.18 12.26
CA PHE A 112 4.78 12.90 12.08
C PHE A 112 5.41 13.37 13.39
N ALA A 113 4.60 13.84 14.35
CA ALA A 113 5.10 14.27 15.65
C ALA A 113 5.74 13.12 16.45
N ILE A 114 5.13 11.93 16.42
CA ILE A 114 5.69 10.76 17.11
C ILE A 114 6.92 10.20 16.36
N CYS A 115 6.96 10.25 15.04
CA CYS A 115 8.13 9.87 14.26
C CYS A 115 9.33 10.79 14.55
N ASP A 116 9.14 12.11 14.60
CA ASP A 116 10.19 13.06 15.02
C ASP A 116 10.70 12.76 16.44
N SER A 117 9.79 12.43 17.37
CA SER A 117 10.16 12.02 18.73
C SER A 117 10.98 10.72 18.74
N TYR A 118 10.57 9.73 17.94
CA TYR A 118 11.30 8.47 17.77
C TYR A 118 12.72 8.70 17.23
N TYR A 119 12.87 9.49 16.17
CA TYR A 119 14.18 9.80 15.59
C TYR A 119 15.12 10.51 16.57
N LYS A 120 14.58 11.41 17.39
CA LYS A 120 15.35 12.08 18.46
C LYS A 120 15.78 11.09 19.54
N ALA A 121 14.90 10.16 19.92
CA ALA A 121 15.15 9.16 20.96
C ALA A 121 16.20 8.12 20.54
N VAL A 122 16.16 7.63 19.30
CA VAL A 122 17.12 6.63 18.79
C VAL A 122 18.59 7.05 18.96
N ARG A 123 18.86 8.36 18.99
CA ARG A 123 20.23 8.89 19.15
C ARG A 123 20.69 9.06 20.60
N LYS A 124 19.79 9.12 21.58
CA LYS A 124 20.11 9.62 22.94
C LYS A 124 19.40 8.91 24.10
N ALA A 125 18.33 8.17 23.84
CA ALA A 125 17.49 7.57 24.85
C ALA A 125 17.91 6.11 25.14
N SER A 126 17.46 5.60 26.28
CA SER A 126 17.60 4.18 26.63
C SER A 126 16.75 3.28 25.73
N ALA A 127 17.09 1.99 25.67
CA ALA A 127 16.32 1.00 24.92
C ALA A 127 14.82 0.97 25.34
N GLN A 128 14.55 1.07 26.63
CA GLN A 128 13.19 1.09 27.18
C GLN A 128 12.38 2.32 26.71
N GLU A 129 13.02 3.49 26.64
CA GLU A 129 12.37 4.71 26.15
C GLU A 129 12.10 4.63 24.65
N ILE A 130 13.05 4.11 23.88
CA ILE A 130 12.87 3.90 22.42
C ILE A 130 11.71 2.94 22.18
N GLU A 131 11.63 1.83 22.91
CA GLU A 131 10.54 0.87 22.80
C GLU A 131 9.19 1.51 23.15
N THR A 132 9.13 2.30 24.23
CA THR A 132 7.90 3.00 24.64
C THR A 132 7.40 3.96 23.55
N ILE A 133 8.33 4.71 22.93
CA ILE A 133 7.99 5.62 21.83
C ILE A 133 7.56 4.84 20.58
N ASP A 134 8.23 3.72 20.29
CA ASP A 134 7.86 2.88 19.15
C ASP A 134 6.47 2.25 19.31
N MET A 135 6.11 1.81 20.52
CA MET A 135 4.75 1.36 20.83
C MET A 135 3.71 2.45 20.55
N ALA A 136 3.97 3.69 21.00
CA ALA A 136 3.08 4.82 20.73
C ALA A 136 3.00 5.15 19.23
N ARG A 137 4.12 5.08 18.52
CA ARG A 137 4.20 5.25 17.05
C ARG A 137 3.32 4.23 16.34
N ARG A 138 3.44 2.95 16.68
CA ARG A 138 2.64 1.86 16.11
C ARG A 138 1.15 2.06 16.38
N ALA A 139 0.77 2.44 17.60
CA ALA A 139 -0.61 2.68 17.99
C ALA A 139 -1.27 3.84 17.22
N ILE A 140 -0.55 4.95 17.02
CA ILE A 140 -1.03 6.08 16.20
C ILE A 140 -1.25 5.64 14.75
N HIS A 141 -0.29 4.91 14.19
CA HIS A 141 -0.39 4.39 12.82
C HIS A 141 -1.53 3.38 12.66
N ASP A 142 -1.75 2.50 13.64
CA ASP A 142 -2.86 1.53 13.64
C ASP A 142 -4.22 2.22 13.65
N ARG A 143 -4.35 3.29 14.45
CA ARG A 143 -5.59 4.09 14.49
C ARG A 143 -5.86 4.76 13.15
N ALA A 144 -4.84 5.37 12.56
CA ALA A 144 -4.96 6.02 11.26
C ALA A 144 -5.27 5.00 10.14
N THR A 145 -4.72 3.80 10.24
CA THR A 145 -5.03 2.69 9.33
C THR A 145 -6.50 2.28 9.42
N ARG A 146 -7.08 2.22 10.63
CA ARG A 146 -8.53 1.97 10.78
C ARG A 146 -9.38 3.06 10.15
N HIS A 147 -9.01 4.33 10.31
CA HIS A 147 -9.70 5.42 9.61
C HIS A 147 -9.56 5.32 8.09
N LEU A 148 -8.45 4.80 7.57
CA LEU A 148 -8.29 4.55 6.13
C LEU A 148 -9.23 3.42 5.66
N LEU A 149 -9.35 2.33 6.43
CA LEU A 149 -10.31 1.26 6.13
C LEU A 149 -11.74 1.79 6.07
N GLU A 150 -12.17 2.58 7.06
CA GLU A 150 -13.49 3.24 7.05
C GLU A 150 -13.70 4.13 5.82
N ALA A 151 -12.64 4.82 5.36
CA ALA A 151 -12.72 5.66 4.16
C ALA A 151 -12.76 4.86 2.84
N LEU A 152 -12.25 3.63 2.87
CA LEU A 152 -12.23 2.68 1.75
C LEU A 152 -13.47 1.78 1.72
N GLU A 153 -14.26 1.76 2.80
CA GLU A 153 -15.52 1.05 2.87
C GLU A 153 -16.40 1.40 1.66
N GLU A 154 -17.06 0.38 1.09
CA GLU A 154 -17.86 0.46 -0.14
C GLU A 154 -17.07 0.83 -1.42
N LYS A 155 -15.74 1.00 -1.35
CA LYS A 155 -14.88 1.30 -2.51
C LYS A 155 -13.91 0.17 -2.81
N VAL A 156 -13.32 -0.37 -1.75
CA VAL A 156 -12.28 -1.41 -1.83
C VAL A 156 -12.52 -2.41 -0.71
N GLU A 157 -12.56 -3.69 -1.06
CA GLU A 157 -12.36 -4.77 -0.09
C GLU A 157 -10.85 -5.01 0.08
N THR A 158 -10.35 -4.86 1.30
CA THR A 158 -8.93 -4.97 1.64
C THR A 158 -8.78 -5.37 3.09
N ASP A 159 -7.62 -5.96 3.44
CA ASP A 159 -7.27 -6.25 4.82
C ASP A 159 -6.53 -5.09 5.51
N PHE A 160 -6.34 -5.23 6.83
CA PHE A 160 -5.65 -4.25 7.65
C PHE A 160 -4.16 -4.12 7.30
N ALA A 161 -3.48 -5.20 6.94
CA ALA A 161 -2.05 -5.17 6.62
C ALA A 161 -1.77 -4.37 5.34
N THR A 162 -2.59 -4.58 4.31
CA THR A 162 -2.60 -3.85 3.04
C THR A 162 -2.94 -2.38 3.28
N ALA A 163 -4.02 -2.10 4.03
CA ALA A 163 -4.38 -0.72 4.38
C ALA A 163 -3.27 -0.02 5.18
N ARG A 164 -2.58 -0.74 6.09
CA ARG A 164 -1.47 -0.19 6.87
C ARG A 164 -0.34 0.28 5.96
N ARG A 165 0.08 -0.55 4.99
CA ARG A 165 1.13 -0.20 4.02
C ARG A 165 0.69 0.92 3.09
N LEU A 166 -0.57 0.92 2.63
CA LEU A 166 -1.14 2.04 1.87
C LEU A 166 -1.10 3.35 2.68
N PHE A 167 -1.42 3.31 3.98
CA PHE A 167 -1.35 4.48 4.85
C PHE A 167 0.08 5.02 4.99
N THR A 168 1.10 4.14 5.05
CA THR A 168 2.51 4.54 4.99
C THR A 168 2.80 5.36 3.72
N LEU A 169 2.35 4.89 2.56
CA LEU A 169 2.56 5.59 1.28
C LEU A 169 1.79 6.92 1.21
N ILE A 170 0.56 6.97 1.75
CA ILE A 170 -0.25 8.19 1.86
C ILE A 170 0.46 9.24 2.71
N CYS A 171 1.05 8.84 3.84
CA CYS A 171 1.83 9.74 4.69
C CYS A 171 2.97 10.41 3.92
N VAL A 172 3.64 9.69 3.02
CA VAL A 172 4.74 10.23 2.19
C VAL A 172 4.23 11.20 1.12
N LEU A 173 3.07 10.91 0.51
CA LEU A 173 2.47 11.78 -0.52
C LEU A 173 1.86 13.07 0.04
N HIS A 174 1.30 13.04 1.26
CA HIS A 174 0.54 14.16 1.83
C HIS A 174 1.42 15.27 2.45
N ILE A 175 2.75 15.14 2.43
CA ILE A 175 3.69 16.07 3.11
C ILE A 175 3.62 17.52 2.56
N LYS A 176 2.95 17.76 1.44
CA LYS A 176 2.91 19.06 0.77
C LYS A 176 1.60 19.85 0.95
N ALA A 177 0.52 19.28 1.48
CA ALA A 177 -0.80 19.92 1.49
C ALA A 177 -1.08 20.78 2.73
#